data_AF-A0A2G4DZ49-F1
#
_entry.id   AF-A0A2G4DZ49-F1
#
_cell.length_a   1.000
_cell.length_b   1.000
_cell.length_c   1.000
_cell.angle_alpha   90.00
_cell.angle_beta   90.00
_cell.angle_gamma   90.00
#
_symmetry.space_group_name_H-M   'P 1'
#
loop_
_entity.id
_entity.type
_entity.pdbx_description
1 polymer ?
#
loop_
_entity_poly.entity_id
_entity_poly.type
_entity_poly.pdbx_seq_one_letter_code
_entity_poly.pdbx_strand_id
1 'polypeptide(L)'
;MVFPILYAPESLLFARQFPAEIRYSGISVSVQLAGVLGGGFAPMIATQLLAMGGGSPRYVIAYLIGMALVALVCTALMKRDPPRHRAA
;
A
#
# COMPACT_ATOMS: atom_id res chain seq x y z
N MET A 1 -7.92 11.87 14.81
CA MET A 1 -8.34 12.61 13.60
C MET A 1 -7.51 12.26 12.35
N VAL A 2 -6.19 12.06 12.44
CA VAL A 2 -5.34 11.76 11.26
C VAL A 2 -5.58 10.37 10.63
N PHE A 3 -5.73 9.32 11.45
CA PHE A 3 -5.96 7.95 10.98
C PHE A 3 -7.13 7.79 9.97
N PRO A 4 -8.36 8.25 10.28
CA PRO A 4 -9.48 8.09 9.35
C PRO A 4 -9.33 8.90 8.06
N ILE A 5 -8.63 10.03 8.07
CA ILE A 5 -8.40 10.84 6.86
C ILE A 5 -7.51 10.09 5.86
N LEU A 6 -6.54 9.32 6.36
CA LEU A 6 -5.64 8.52 5.52
C LEU A 6 -6.33 7.23 5.03
N TYR A 7 -7.08 6.55 5.89
CA TYR A 7 -7.68 5.25 5.58
C TYR A 7 -9.00 5.32 4.79
N ALA A 8 -9.78 6.39 4.93
CA ALA A 8 -11.05 6.55 4.21
C ALA A 8 -10.91 6.48 2.69
N PRO A 9 -10.02 7.25 2.03
CA PRO A 9 -9.86 7.16 0.57
C PRO A 9 -9.32 5.79 0.13
N GLU A 10 -8.48 5.16 0.93
CA GLU A 10 -7.89 3.85 0.65
C GLU A 10 -8.96 2.75 0.55
N SER A 11 -9.88 2.71 1.52
CA SER A 11 -10.98 1.72 1.53
C SER A 11 -11.93 1.85 0.32
N LEU A 12 -12.21 3.08 -0.12
CA LEU A 12 -13.03 3.35 -1.30
C LEU A 12 -12.32 2.93 -2.59
N LEU A 13 -11.01 3.18 -2.69
CA LEU A 13 -10.18 2.75 -3.82
C LEU A 13 -10.19 1.23 -3.96
N PHE A 14 -9.96 0.49 -2.88
CA PHE A 14 -9.99 -0.97 -2.90
C PHE A 14 -11.36 -1.54 -3.25
N ALA A 15 -12.44 -0.95 -2.73
CA ALA A 15 -13.80 -1.35 -3.09
C ALA A 15 -14.06 -1.22 -4.60
N ARG A 16 -13.45 -0.26 -5.29
CA ARG A 16 -13.65 -0.06 -6.73
C ARG A 16 -12.82 -0.99 -7.61
N GLN A 17 -11.71 -1.51 -7.12
CA GLN A 17 -10.85 -2.41 -7.90
C GLN A 17 -11.41 -3.83 -8.04
N PHE A 18 -12.35 -4.24 -7.18
CA PHE A 18 -12.94 -5.57 -7.22
C PHE A 18 -14.43 -5.53 -7.61
N PRO A 19 -14.91 -6.46 -8.47
CA PRO A 19 -16.33 -6.61 -8.77
C PRO A 19 -17.13 -6.88 -7.51
N ALA A 20 -18.40 -6.44 -7.48
CA ALA A 20 -19.24 -6.49 -6.28
C ALA A 20 -19.36 -7.90 -5.68
N GLU A 21 -19.43 -8.93 -6.52
CA GLU A 21 -19.58 -10.34 -6.12
C GLU A 21 -18.39 -10.90 -5.33
N ILE A 22 -17.17 -10.41 -5.58
CA ILE A 22 -15.93 -10.91 -4.94
C ILE A 22 -15.19 -9.86 -4.12
N ARG A 23 -15.78 -8.66 -3.95
CA ARG A 23 -15.12 -7.51 -3.34
C ARG A 23 -14.58 -7.78 -1.95
N TYR A 24 -15.39 -8.38 -1.08
CA TYR A 24 -14.99 -8.64 0.31
C TYR A 24 -13.83 -9.64 0.38
N SER A 25 -13.94 -10.75 -0.35
CA SER A 25 -12.90 -11.79 -0.40
C SER A 25 -11.62 -11.30 -1.07
N GLY A 26 -11.73 -10.57 -2.18
CA GLY A 26 -10.58 -10.01 -2.91
C GLY A 26 -9.80 -8.99 -2.08
N ILE A 27 -10.51 -8.10 -1.38
CA ILE A 27 -9.88 -7.13 -0.47
C ILE A 27 -9.21 -7.86 0.70
N SER A 28 -9.90 -8.82 1.33
CA SER A 28 -9.36 -9.58 2.47
C SER A 28 -8.07 -10.32 2.11
N VAL A 29 -8.04 -11.02 0.97
CA VAL A 29 -6.83 -11.72 0.50
C VAL A 29 -5.69 -10.74 0.23
N SER A 30 -6.00 -9.60 -0.40
CA SER A 30 -4.99 -8.56 -0.70
C SER A 30 -4.41 -7.95 0.58
N VAL A 31 -5.25 -7.66 1.58
CA VAL A 31 -4.83 -7.11 2.88
C VAL A 31 -4.01 -8.13 3.67
N GLN A 32 -4.38 -9.40 3.66
CA GLN A 32 -3.60 -10.43 4.35
C GLN A 32 -2.23 -10.63 3.70
N LEU A 33 -2.15 -10.68 2.37
CA LEU A 33 -0.88 -10.74 1.65
C LEU A 33 -0.01 -9.50 1.92
N ALA A 34 -0.62 -8.31 1.85
CA ALA A 34 0.06 -7.06 2.19
C ALA A 34 0.53 -7.05 3.65
N GLY A 35 -0.25 -7.64 4.57
CA GLY A 35 0.09 -7.77 5.98
C GLY A 35 1.29 -8.70 6.21
N VAL A 36 1.39 -9.82 5.49
CA VAL A 36 2.56 -10.71 5.58
C VAL A 36 3.82 -10.02 5.04
N LEU A 37 3.71 -9.37 3.87
CA LEU A 37 4.84 -8.69 3.24
C LEU A 37 5.28 -7.43 4.00
N GLY A 38 4.33 -6.59 4.39
CA GLY A 38 4.58 -5.33 5.08
C GLY A 38 4.82 -5.49 6.58
N GLY A 39 4.10 -6.41 7.24
CA GLY A 39 4.20 -6.62 8.68
C GLY A 39 5.34 -7.55 9.08
N GLY A 40 5.63 -8.58 8.28
CA GLY A 40 6.67 -9.57 8.58
C GLY A 40 8.01 -9.26 7.91
N PHE A 41 8.01 -9.16 6.57
CA PHE A 41 9.25 -9.01 5.81
C PHE A 41 9.87 -7.62 5.91
N ALA A 42 9.07 -6.55 5.95
CA ALA A 42 9.61 -5.19 6.03
C ALA A 42 10.50 -4.93 7.26
N PRO A 43 10.12 -5.28 8.51
CA PRO A 43 11.00 -5.07 9.65
C PRO A 43 12.23 -5.97 9.62
N MET A 44 12.15 -7.18 9.07
CA MET A 44 13.32 -8.05 8.89
C MET A 44 14.33 -7.44 7.92
N ILE A 45 13.85 -6.92 6.77
CA ILE A 45 14.72 -6.25 5.79
C ILE A 45 15.29 -4.97 6.39
N ALA A 46 14.47 -4.17 7.07
CA ALA A 46 14.91 -2.92 7.70
C ALA A 46 15.96 -3.15 8.78
N THR A 47 15.78 -4.16 9.65
CA THR A 47 16.76 -4.51 10.69
C THR A 47 18.07 -5.02 10.11
N GLN A 48 18.00 -5.85 9.06
CA GLN A 48 19.20 -6.32 8.35
C GLN A 48 19.96 -5.17 7.67
N LEU A 49 19.25 -4.23 7.02
CA LEU A 49 19.85 -3.03 6.43
C LEU A 49 20.44 -2.08 7.48
N LEU A 50 19.81 -1.98 8.64
CA LEU A 50 20.32 -1.19 9.76
C LEU A 50 21.59 -1.80 10.34
N ALA A 51 21.65 -3.13 10.46
CA ALA A 51 22.84 -3.85 10.91
C ALA A 51 24.01 -3.69 9.93
N MET A 52 23.75 -3.80 8.61
CA MET A 52 24.74 -3.52 7.56
C MET A 52 25.22 -2.06 7.58
N GLY A 53 24.35 -1.14 7.99
CA GLY A 53 24.67 0.27 8.15
C GLY A 53 25.45 0.63 9.41
N GLY A 54 25.82 -0.34 10.24
CA GLY A 54 26.50 -0.10 11.52
C GLY A 54 25.68 0.74 12.50
N GLY A 55 24.35 0.69 12.40
CA GLY A 55 23.44 1.54 13.18
C GLY A 55 23.05 2.86 12.49
N SER A 56 23.56 3.15 11.30
CA SER A 56 23.15 4.33 10.53
C SER A 56 21.79 4.09 9.83
N PRO A 57 20.78 4.97 10.04
CA PRO A 57 19.45 4.81 9.45
C PRO A 57 19.38 5.12 7.94
N ARG A 58 20.48 5.55 7.33
CA ARG A 58 20.54 5.97 5.92
C ARG A 58 20.02 4.90 4.94
N TYR A 59 20.32 3.64 5.19
CA TYR A 59 19.89 2.54 4.32
C TYR A 59 18.40 2.23 4.49
N VAL A 60 17.88 2.33 5.71
CA VAL A 60 16.45 2.18 6.00
C VAL A 60 15.65 3.30 5.31
N ILE A 61 16.15 4.53 5.36
CA ILE A 61 15.54 5.68 4.66
C ILE A 61 15.53 5.43 3.14
N ALA A 62 16.64 4.98 2.56
CA ALA A 62 16.70 4.65 1.14
C ALA A 62 15.71 3.54 0.75
N TYR A 63 15.56 2.52 1.60
CA TYR A 63 14.57 1.46 1.41
C TYR A 63 13.13 2.00 1.42
N LEU A 64 12.79 2.86 2.39
CA LEU A 64 11.47 3.49 2.47
C LEU A 64 11.17 4.39 1.27
N ILE A 65 12.16 5.15 0.79
CA ILE A 65 12.04 5.95 -0.44
C ILE A 65 11.80 5.03 -1.64
N GLY A 66 12.53 3.92 -1.75
CA GLY A 66 12.31 2.92 -2.79
C GLY A 66 10.89 2.35 -2.76
N MET A 67 10.40 1.99 -1.58
CA MET A 67 9.02 1.50 -1.40
C MET A 67 7.97 2.56 -1.76
N ALA A 68 8.21 3.83 -1.43
CA ALA A 68 7.33 4.93 -1.83
C ALA A 68 7.29 5.12 -3.35
N LEU A 69 8.42 4.98 -4.04
CA LEU A 69 8.47 5.02 -5.51
C LEU A 69 7.72 3.84 -6.13
N VAL A 70 7.86 2.63 -5.58
CA VAL A 70 7.09 1.47 -6.04
C VAL A 70 5.60 1.72 -5.87
N ALA A 71 5.16 2.22 -4.71
CA ALA A 71 3.76 2.58 -4.47
C ALA A 71 3.25 3.65 -5.46
N LEU A 72 4.09 4.65 -5.77
CA LEU A 72 3.76 5.69 -6.74
C LEU A 72 3.59 5.13 -8.15
N VAL A 73 4.51 4.26 -8.59
CA VAL A 73 4.45 3.60 -9.91
C VAL A 73 3.22 2.70 -10.00
N CYS A 74 2.95 1.87 -8.99
CA CYS A 74 1.75 1.03 -8.95
C CYS A 74 0.47 1.87 -9.02
N THR A 75 0.43 2.98 -8.27
CA THR A 75 -0.72 3.91 -8.29
C THR A 75 -0.87 4.59 -9.64
N ALA A 76 0.23 4.96 -10.30
CA ALA A 76 0.22 5.58 -11.62
C ALA A 76 -0.24 4.62 -12.72
N LEU A 77 0.11 3.33 -12.60
CA LEU A 77 -0.33 2.26 -13.51
C LEU A 77 -1.77 1.80 -13.24
N MET A 78 -2.32 2.09 -12.06
CA MET A 78 -3.69 1.72 -11.72
C MET A 78 -4.68 2.44 -12.65
N LYS A 79 -5.58 1.67 -13.26
CA LYS A 79 -6.51 2.15 -14.28
C LYS A 79 -7.44 3.20 -13.66
N ARG A 80 -7.42 4.42 -14.20
CA ARG A 80 -8.29 5.52 -13.77
C ARG A 80 -9.75 5.20 -14.08
N ASP A 81 -10.64 5.49 -13.13
CA ASP A 81 -12.09 5.37 -13.30
C ASP A 81 -12.55 6.18 -14.53
N PRO A 82 -13.49 5.66 -15.35
CA PRO A 82 -14.24 6.48 -16.30
C PRO A 82 -14.96 7.61 -15.54
N PRO A 83 -15.09 8.81 -16.13
CA PRO A 83 -15.76 9.93 -15.49
C PRO A 83 -17.19 9.53 -15.09
N ARG A 84 -17.49 9.67 -13.79
CA ARG A 84 -18.81 9.36 -13.23
C ARG A 84 -19.85 10.22 -13.94
N HIS A 85 -20.75 9.59 -14.69
CA HIS A 85 -21.97 10.24 -15.15
C HIS A 85 -22.66 10.79 -13.90
N ARG A 86 -22.76 12.12 -13.80
CA ARG A 86 -23.65 12.79 -12.86
C ARG A 86 -25.04 12.20 -13.09
N ALA A 87 -25.51 11.37 -12.16
CA ALA A 87 -26.94 11.14 -12.00
C ALA A 87 -27.44 12.35 -11.20
N ALA A 88 -28.10 13.24 -11.93
CA ALA A 88 -29.01 14.24 -11.41
C ALA A 88 -30.24 13.56 -10.79
#